data_AF-A0A1Z2XTX0-F1
#
_entry.id   AF-A0A1Z2XTX0-F1
#
_cell.length_a   1.000
_cell.length_b   1.000
_cell.length_c   1.000
_cell.angle_alpha   90.00
_cell.angle_beta   90.00
_cell.angle_gamma   90.00
#
_symmetry.space_group_name_H-M   'P 1'
#
loop_
_entity.id
_entity.type
_entity.pdbx_description
1 polymer ?
#
loop_
_entity_poly.entity_id
_entity_poly.type
_entity_poly.pdbx_seq_one_letter_code
_entity_poly.pdbx_strand_id
1 'polypeptide(L)'
;MEKRTFKITLADGTALEGLTLNGNNYISDKKVTEDVFRDNLSKVTIEGPDGAQEHENMKLVQICKVGTKYWFILADKTADEVAKEAMEAKMNEMKQAMKVLLTGEV
;
A
#
# COMPACT_ATOMS: atom_id res chain seq x y z
N MET A 1 -15.44 -23.83 12.86
CA MET A 1 -15.60 -22.56 12.12
C MET A 1 -14.79 -22.67 10.85
N GLU A 2 -15.35 -22.29 9.70
CA GLU A 2 -14.58 -22.22 8.46
C GLU A 2 -13.46 -21.18 8.60
N LYS A 3 -12.30 -21.48 8.02
CA LYS A 3 -11.15 -20.57 8.01
C LYS A 3 -11.52 -19.37 7.14
N ARG A 4 -11.76 -18.22 7.76
CA ARG A 4 -11.99 -16.96 7.06
C ARG A 4 -10.71 -16.54 6.33
N THR A 5 -10.77 -16.56 5.00
CA THR A 5 -9.64 -16.15 4.15
C THR A 5 -9.92 -14.81 3.50
N PHE A 6 -8.85 -14.06 3.25
CA PHE A 6 -8.87 -12.79 2.56
C PHE A 6 -8.01 -12.86 1.29
N LYS A 7 -8.37 -12.03 0.32
CA LYS A 7 -7.58 -11.73 -0.87
C LYS A 7 -7.39 -10.22 -0.97
N ILE A 8 -6.17 -9.79 -1.23
CA ILE A 8 -5.84 -8.38 -1.45
C ILE A 8 -5.32 -8.25 -2.88
N THR A 9 -5.96 -7.40 -3.67
CA THR A 9 -5.53 -7.05 -5.03
C THR A 9 -4.95 -5.63 -5.03
N LEU A 10 -3.72 -5.48 -5.51
CA LEU A 10 -2.99 -4.22 -5.58
C LEU A 10 -3.23 -3.49 -6.91
N ALA A 11 -2.70 -2.26 -7.02
CA ALA A 11 -2.99 -1.38 -8.17
C ALA A 11 -2.53 -1.96 -9.52
N ASP A 12 -1.42 -2.70 -9.52
CA ASP A 12 -0.89 -3.40 -10.70
C ASP A 12 -1.60 -4.74 -11.01
N GLY A 13 -2.60 -5.12 -10.21
CA GLY A 13 -3.32 -6.39 -10.32
C GLY A 13 -2.67 -7.56 -9.57
N THR A 14 -1.55 -7.34 -8.87
CA THR A 14 -0.95 -8.37 -8.01
C THR A 14 -1.94 -8.80 -6.94
N ALA A 15 -2.21 -10.10 -6.86
CA ALA A 15 -3.14 -10.69 -5.90
C ALA A 15 -2.40 -11.47 -4.80
N LEU A 16 -2.63 -11.07 -3.54
CA LEU A 16 -2.22 -11.79 -2.34
C LEU A 16 -3.41 -12.60 -1.81
N GLU A 17 -3.37 -13.92 -2.01
CA GLU A 17 -4.49 -14.82 -1.73
C GLU A 17 -4.25 -15.71 -0.51
N GLY A 18 -5.33 -16.24 0.05
CA GLY A 18 -5.28 -17.22 1.14
C GLY A 18 -4.81 -16.61 2.47
N LEU A 19 -4.95 -15.29 2.61
CA LEU A 19 -4.54 -14.56 3.81
C LEU A 19 -5.47 -14.87 4.97
N THR A 20 -4.93 -14.93 6.18
CA THR A 20 -5.75 -14.91 7.42
C THR A 20 -5.57 -13.60 8.16
N LEU A 21 -6.52 -13.26 9.01
CA LEU A 21 -6.50 -12.02 9.79
C LEU A 21 -6.33 -12.32 11.30
N ASN A 22 -5.44 -11.58 11.96
CA ASN A 22 -5.32 -11.56 13.43
C ASN A 22 -5.22 -10.11 13.91
N GLY A 23 -6.28 -9.61 14.57
CA GLY A 23 -6.44 -8.18 14.80
C GLY A 23 -6.50 -7.44 13.46
N ASN A 24 -5.52 -6.56 13.21
CA ASN A 24 -5.34 -5.86 11.93
C ASN A 24 -4.19 -6.43 11.07
N ASN A 25 -3.60 -7.57 11.46
CA ASN A 25 -2.51 -8.17 10.70
C ASN A 25 -3.06 -9.18 9.70
N TYR A 26 -2.76 -8.94 8.42
CA TYR A 26 -2.86 -9.96 7.39
C TYR A 26 -1.66 -10.90 7.48
N ILE A 27 -1.93 -12.19 7.36
CA ILE A 27 -0.94 -13.25 7.52
C ILE A 27 -0.92 -14.10 6.25
N SER A 28 0.24 -14.16 5.61
CA SER A 28 0.50 -14.95 4.42
C SER A 28 1.41 -16.14 4.72
N ASP A 29 1.07 -17.30 4.13
CA ASP A 29 1.96 -18.46 4.04
C ASP A 29 2.99 -18.32 2.91
N LYS A 30 2.70 -17.46 1.92
CA LYS A 30 3.60 -17.13 0.82
C LYS A 30 4.51 -15.97 1.22
N LYS A 31 5.73 -15.93 0.67
CA LYS A 31 6.66 -14.82 0.91
C LYS A 31 6.05 -13.52 0.40
N VAL A 32 6.00 -12.53 1.30
CA VAL A 32 5.65 -11.14 1.00
C VAL A 32 6.77 -10.27 1.56
N THR A 33 7.21 -9.28 0.80
CA THR A 33 8.25 -8.31 1.17
C THR A 33 7.74 -6.91 0.89
N GLU A 34 8.42 -5.89 1.44
CA GLU A 34 8.06 -4.49 1.24
C GLU A 34 7.93 -4.11 -0.25
N ASP A 35 8.79 -4.68 -1.11
CA ASP A 35 8.78 -4.38 -2.55
C ASP A 35 7.48 -4.77 -3.26
N VAL A 36 6.68 -5.69 -2.71
CA VAL A 36 5.35 -6.01 -3.26
C VAL A 36 4.41 -4.81 -3.19
N PHE A 37 4.60 -3.94 -2.19
CA PHE A 37 3.73 -2.79 -1.92
C PHE A 37 4.30 -1.47 -2.45
N ARG A 38 5.57 -1.45 -2.84
CA ARG A 38 6.24 -0.25 -3.33
C ARG A 38 5.51 0.28 -4.56
N ASP A 39 5.09 1.54 -4.50
CA ASP A 39 4.35 2.25 -5.56
C ASP A 39 3.05 1.56 -6.03
N ASN A 40 2.49 0.66 -5.19
CA ASN A 40 1.41 -0.23 -5.60
C ASN A 40 0.17 -0.18 -4.69
N LEU A 41 0.10 0.82 -3.81
CA LEU A 41 -0.98 1.00 -2.83
C LEU A 41 -1.95 2.15 -3.16
N SER A 42 -1.89 2.69 -4.39
CA SER A 42 -2.78 3.76 -4.84
C SER A 42 -4.24 3.31 -4.94
N LYS A 43 -4.47 2.06 -5.35
CA LYS A 43 -5.77 1.37 -5.31
C LYS A 43 -5.58 -0.03 -4.76
N VAL A 44 -6.36 -0.39 -3.75
CA VAL A 44 -6.33 -1.72 -3.13
C VAL A 44 -7.75 -2.25 -2.98
N THR A 45 -7.98 -3.49 -3.42
CA THR A 45 -9.25 -4.19 -3.18
C THR A 45 -9.02 -5.30 -2.16
N ILE A 46 -9.75 -5.25 -1.06
CA ILE A 46 -9.71 -6.27 0.00
C ILE A 46 -11.01 -7.07 -0.05
N GLU A 47 -10.89 -8.33 -0.44
CA GLU A 47 -11.99 -9.29 -0.51
C GLU A 47 -11.92 -10.21 0.71
N GLY A 48 -13.00 -10.26 1.49
CA GLY A 48 -13.11 -11.11 2.66
C GLY A 48 -14.48 -11.80 2.77
N PRO A 49 -14.74 -12.49 3.89
CA PRO A 49 -16.00 -13.21 4.11
C PRO A 49 -17.24 -12.31 4.10
N ASP A 50 -17.06 -11.03 4.47
CA ASP A 50 -18.14 -10.06 4.60
C ASP A 50 -18.30 -9.20 3.32
N GLY A 51 -17.57 -9.52 2.25
CA GLY A 51 -17.62 -8.82 0.96
C GLY A 51 -16.29 -8.20 0.55
N ALA A 52 -16.34 -7.37 -0.49
CA ALA A 52 -15.20 -6.64 -1.04
C ALA A 52 -15.27 -5.15 -0.69
N GLN A 53 -14.11 -4.56 -0.39
CA GLN A 53 -13.95 -3.13 -0.14
C GLN A 53 -12.81 -2.59 -1.01
N GLU A 54 -13.02 -1.43 -1.62
CA GLU A 54 -11.99 -0.68 -2.33
C GLU A 54 -11.45 0.43 -1.44
N HIS A 55 -10.12 0.58 -1.44
CA HIS A 55 -9.38 1.59 -0.70
C HIS A 55 -8.50 2.37 -1.66
N GLU A 56 -8.41 3.69 -1.45
CA GLU A 56 -7.53 4.57 -2.21
C GLU A 56 -6.39 5.07 -1.30
N ASN A 57 -5.18 5.12 -1.85
CA ASN A 57 -4.00 5.67 -1.18
C ASN A 57 -3.73 5.01 0.18
N MET A 58 -3.65 3.68 0.21
CA MET A 58 -3.22 2.99 1.43
C MET A 58 -1.72 3.17 1.70
N LYS A 59 -1.30 2.82 2.92
CA LYS A 59 0.10 2.71 3.32
C LYS A 59 0.38 1.36 3.97
N LEU A 60 1.59 0.86 3.76
CA LEU A 60 2.14 -0.25 4.51
C LEU A 60 2.61 0.28 5.88
N VAL A 61 1.92 -0.12 6.94
CA VAL A 61 2.26 0.29 8.31
C VAL A 61 3.41 -0.57 8.85
N GLN A 62 3.40 -1.86 8.53
CA GLN A 62 4.41 -2.81 8.98
C GLN A 62 4.41 -4.03 8.06
N ILE A 63 5.59 -4.65 7.90
CA ILE A 63 5.72 -6.04 7.47
C ILE A 63 6.84 -6.73 8.25
N CYS A 64 6.61 -7.97 8.68
CA CYS A 64 7.63 -8.79 9.34
C CYS A 64 7.42 -10.28 9.06
N LYS A 65 8.49 -11.07 9.23
CA LYS A 65 8.42 -12.54 9.17
C LYS A 65 8.33 -13.09 10.59
N VAL A 66 7.33 -13.93 10.84
CA VAL A 66 7.12 -14.61 12.13
C VAL A 66 7.09 -16.12 11.89
N GLY A 67 8.17 -16.80 12.29
CA GLY A 67 8.37 -18.21 11.96
C GLY A 67 8.43 -18.42 10.43
N THR A 68 7.48 -19.19 9.90
CA THR A 68 7.37 -19.45 8.45
C THR A 68 6.42 -18.50 7.73
N LYS A 69 5.70 -17.63 8.45
CA LYS A 69 4.64 -16.77 7.91
C LYS A 69 5.07 -15.31 7.81
N TYR A 70 4.37 -14.54 6.99
CA TYR A 70 4.62 -13.13 6.74
C TYR A 70 3.41 -12.33 7.19
N TRP A 71 3.63 -11.38 8.10
CA TRP A 71 2.61 -10.58 8.76
C TRP A 71 2.75 -9.14 8.29
N PHE A 72 1.65 -8.52 7.90
CA PHE A 72 1.66 -7.14 7.44
C PHE A 72 0.36 -6.41 7.75
N ILE A 73 0.46 -5.09 7.85
CA ILE A 73 -0.66 -4.19 8.14
C ILE A 73 -0.75 -3.16 7.02
N LEU A 74 -1.93 -3.06 6.40
CA LEU A 74 -2.30 -1.95 5.54
C LEU A 74 -3.29 -1.05 6.27
N ALA A 75 -3.17 0.25 6.05
CA ALA A 75 -4.14 1.23 6.54
C ALA A 75 -4.36 2.31 5.48
N ASP A 76 -5.54 2.92 5.46
CA ASP A 76 -5.77 4.13 4.68
C ASP A 76 -4.84 5.24 5.17
N LYS A 77 -4.30 6.03 4.24
CA LYS A 77 -3.64 7.28 4.61
C LYS A 77 -4.68 8.25 5.17
N THR A 78 -4.27 9.06 6.13
CA THR A 78 -5.13 10.15 6.61
C THR A 78 -5.21 11.26 5.55
N ALA A 79 -6.26 12.08 5.62
CA ALA A 79 -6.39 13.24 4.75
C ALA A 79 -5.16 14.18 4.83
N ASP A 80 -4.59 14.33 6.03
CA ASP A 80 -3.38 15.13 6.25
C ASP A 80 -2.14 14.53 5.58
N GLU A 81 -1.98 13.20 5.62
CA GLU A 81 -0.88 12.52 4.93
C GLU A 81 -0.99 12.71 3.40
N VAL A 82 -2.19 12.53 2.85
CA VAL A 82 -2.45 12.75 1.41
C VAL A 82 -2.20 14.21 1.02
N ALA A 83 -2.69 15.16 1.81
CA ALA A 83 -2.48 16.59 1.55
C ALA A 83 -1.00 16.98 1.62
N LYS A 84 -0.25 16.43 2.58
CA LYS A 84 1.19 16.65 2.73
C LYS A 84 1.96 16.09 1.53
N GLU A 85 1.68 14.85 1.11
CA GLU A 85 2.32 14.25 -0.07
C GLU A 85 2.05 15.07 -1.34
N ALA A 86 0.81 15.54 -1.52
CA ALA A 86 0.44 16.38 -2.65
C ALA A 86 1.16 17.74 -2.63
N MET A 87 1.35 18.34 -1.45
CA MET A 87 2.09 19.59 -1.29
C MET A 87 3.59 19.39 -1.59
N GLU A 88 4.19 18.31 -1.10
CA GLU A 88 5.59 17.96 -1.36
C GLU A 88 5.84 17.71 -2.87
N ALA A 89 4.92 16.99 -3.54
CA ALA A 89 4.98 16.78 -4.98
C ALA A 89 4.98 18.11 -5.76
N LYS A 90 4.01 18.99 -5.47
CA LYS A 90 3.93 20.32 -6.08
C LYS A 90 5.17 21.17 -5.82
N MET A 91 5.74 21.10 -4.61
CA MET A 91 6.96 21.83 -4.30
C MET A 91 8.16 21.30 -5.09
N ASN A 92 8.26 19.99 -5.28
CA ASN A 92 9.32 19.38 -6.07
C ASN A 92 9.20 19.71 -7.56
N GLU A 93 7.99 19.74 -8.11
CA GLU A 93 7.75 20.23 -9.48
C GLU A 93 8.18 21.69 -9.63
N MET A 94 7.80 22.56 -8.69
CA MET A 94 8.21 23.96 -8.71
C MET A 94 9.73 24.12 -8.63
N LYS A 95 10.40 23.35 -7.76
CA LYS A 95 11.88 23.36 -7.68
C LYS A 95 12.52 22.94 -9.00
N GLN A 96 11.98 21.93 -9.68
CA GLN A 96 12.46 21.49 -10.99
C GLN A 96 12.26 22.57 -12.06
N ALA A 97 11.08 23.19 -12.11
CA ALA A 97 10.81 24.29 -13.04
C ALA A 97 11.74 25.50 -12.80
N MET A 98 11.99 25.86 -11.53
CA MET A 98 12.94 26.93 -11.19
C MET A 98 14.38 26.58 -11.58
N LYS A 99 14.79 25.32 -11.43
CA LYS A 99 16.12 24.88 -11.89
C LYS A 99 16.29 25.11 -13.39
N VAL A 100 15.33 24.67 -14.21
CA VAL A 100 15.35 24.86 -15.67
C VAL A 100 15.42 26.34 -16.04
N LEU A 101 14.64 27.21 -15.38
CA LEU A 101 14.65 28.65 -15.61
C LEU A 101 15.99 29.31 -15.25
N LEU A 102 16.67 28.83 -14.22
CA LEU A 102 17.92 29.41 -13.72
C LEU A 102 19.16 28.87 -14.43
N THR A 103 19.14 27.62 -14.91
CA THR A 103 20.30 26.99 -15.57
C THR A 103 20.22 27.01 -17.10
N GLY A 104 19.02 27.21 -17.68
CA GLY A 104 18.82 27.17 -19.13
C GLY A 104 19.02 25.78 -19.75
N GLU A 105 19.24 24.75 -18.94
CA GLU A 105 19.34 23.36 -19.39
C GLU A 105 17.92 22.80 -19.58
N VAL A 106 17.56 22.59 -20.84
CA VAL A 106 16.44 21.74 -21.27
C VAL A 106 16.81 20.28 -21.22
#